data_AF-A0AAV8HPQ3-F1
#
_entry.id   AF-A0AAV8HPQ3-F1
#
_cell.length_a   1.000
_cell.length_b   1.000
_cell.length_c   1.000
_cell.angle_alpha   90.00
_cell.angle_beta   90.00
_cell.angle_gamma   90.00
#
_symmetry.space_group_name_H-M   'P 1'
#
loop_
_entity.id
_entity.type
_entity.pdbx_description
1 polymer ?
#
loop_
_entity_poly.entity_id
_entity_poly.type
_entity_poly.pdbx_seq_one_letter_code
_entity_poly.pdbx_strand_id
1 'polypeptide(L)'
;MASYKLHFTIPFFVFLFINSMVARGDKVALLESQRALSHHIQKISRVQYLLANLTKEYTKDKSLKVCSEVVNEGYRLLGNVQRRMEGVTQYDSDTSSSIQTTFSAASTYLRTCSQTLKEGRKGKVHQYGSLLHHIEDVAVDCSLENVTMGALQEATNFKKNAYQGSSYGLIHSGNDVLSTIDMIPLSRANDYFMIRIRPGRYNENVVVPPEKPFLVFAGSGKHVTVITSNRSHASGYNTWDSATAMILGSNFVAYDIAFENSAGPQGGQAVALLCSANQAVFYRCSFRGYQDTLYAHAYLQFYRDCDIYGTIDFIFGDATAIFQYCHIHVEQPLPGQSNPIVAQQRQCPNGKTGFTIQNCIIYPAVGFHTSTQTYLGRPWGRSTRVAFISNQFNVMIQPPGWLSWNGIPSQVYLGEFNNTGLGASMTGRVAWPGVKSLTQAEAYNMTADVMFGDLSWLHKSRVPYLRGLQ
;
A
#
# COMPACT_ATOMS: atom_id res chain seq x y z
N MET A 1 -24.15 -13.55 -17.01
CA MET A 1 -23.50 -12.38 -17.65
C MET A 1 -24.42 -11.18 -17.50
N ALA A 2 -24.17 -10.34 -16.49
CA ALA A 2 -24.70 -8.99 -16.39
C ALA A 2 -23.83 -8.26 -15.35
N SER A 3 -22.77 -7.62 -15.84
CA SER A 3 -21.83 -6.82 -15.06
C SER A 3 -22.51 -5.50 -14.69
N TYR A 4 -23.12 -5.43 -13.51
CA TYR A 4 -23.45 -4.16 -12.88
C TYR A 4 -22.17 -3.53 -12.32
N LYS A 5 -21.38 -2.90 -13.21
CA LYS A 5 -20.35 -1.94 -12.79
C LYS A 5 -21.07 -0.66 -12.39
N LEU A 6 -21.40 -0.52 -11.10
CA LEU A 6 -21.68 0.81 -10.55
C LEU A 6 -20.33 1.56 -10.48
N HIS A 7 -20.06 2.37 -11.50
CA HIS A 7 -19.06 3.42 -11.41
C HIS A 7 -19.60 4.51 -10.48
N PHE A 8 -19.10 4.55 -9.24
CA PHE A 8 -19.38 5.65 -8.32
C PHE A 8 -18.52 6.85 -8.73
N THR A 9 -19.19 7.90 -9.19
CA THR A 9 -18.57 9.14 -9.67
C THR A 9 -18.25 10.09 -8.50
N ILE A 10 -16.96 10.45 -8.38
CA ILE A 10 -16.36 11.42 -7.43
C ILE A 10 -17.03 12.82 -7.33
N PRO A 11 -17.74 13.38 -8.33
CA PRO A 11 -18.47 14.66 -8.15
C PRO A 11 -19.57 14.63 -7.07
N PHE A 12 -19.92 13.43 -6.60
CA PHE A 12 -20.78 13.16 -5.43
C PHE A 12 -20.31 13.83 -4.13
N PHE A 13 -18.99 13.91 -3.86
CA PHE A 13 -18.48 14.46 -2.60
C PHE A 13 -18.46 15.99 -2.59
N VAL A 14 -18.07 16.63 -3.69
CA VAL A 14 -18.04 18.10 -3.79
C VAL A 14 -19.45 18.69 -3.57
N PHE A 15 -20.49 18.04 -4.09
CA PHE A 15 -21.87 18.51 -3.97
C PHE A 15 -22.47 18.31 -2.56
N LEU A 16 -22.29 17.15 -1.93
CA LEU A 16 -22.80 16.87 -0.57
C LEU A 16 -22.06 17.67 0.51
N PHE A 17 -20.75 17.87 0.34
CA PHE A 17 -19.92 18.58 1.31
C PHE A 17 -20.18 20.09 1.28
N ILE A 18 -20.37 20.67 0.09
CA ILE A 18 -20.71 22.08 -0.06
C ILE A 18 -22.11 22.34 0.54
N ASN A 19 -23.16 21.64 0.10
CA ASN A 19 -24.54 21.99 0.51
C ASN A 19 -24.86 21.67 2.00
N SER A 20 -24.24 20.66 2.61
CA SER A 20 -24.47 20.36 4.05
C SER A 20 -23.68 21.26 5.02
N MET A 21 -22.56 21.85 4.58
CA MET A 21 -21.65 22.61 5.45
C MET A 21 -21.79 24.14 5.28
N VAL A 22 -22.26 24.61 4.11
CA VAL A 22 -22.69 26.00 3.83
C VAL A 22 -23.62 26.52 4.93
N ALA A 23 -24.50 25.68 5.47
CA ALA A 23 -25.45 26.07 6.51
C ALA A 23 -24.81 26.40 7.89
N ARG A 24 -23.50 26.16 8.12
CA ARG A 24 -22.91 26.25 9.48
C ARG A 24 -21.55 26.96 9.60
N GLY A 25 -20.97 27.50 8.53
CA GLY A 25 -19.79 28.37 8.62
C GLY A 25 -18.47 27.68 9.02
N ASP A 26 -18.23 26.43 8.60
CA ASP A 26 -17.00 25.69 8.91
C ASP A 26 -15.83 26.03 7.95
N LYS A 27 -14.78 26.68 8.47
CA LYS A 27 -13.55 27.04 7.73
C LYS A 27 -12.76 25.84 7.21
N VAL A 28 -12.88 24.66 7.83
CA VAL A 28 -12.16 23.45 7.42
C VAL A 28 -12.75 22.89 6.13
N ALA A 29 -14.08 22.93 5.99
CA ALA A 29 -14.77 22.46 4.78
C ALA A 29 -14.45 23.31 3.55
N LEU A 30 -14.25 24.62 3.75
CA LEU A 30 -13.78 25.55 2.73
C LEU A 30 -12.38 25.18 2.22
N LEU A 31 -11.45 24.92 3.12
CA LEU A 31 -10.08 24.50 2.79
C LEU A 31 -10.05 23.15 2.05
N GLU A 32 -10.83 22.17 2.47
CA GLU A 32 -10.90 20.87 1.80
C GLU A 32 -11.55 20.96 0.41
N SER A 33 -12.55 21.84 0.25
CA SER A 33 -13.15 22.11 -1.06
C SER A 33 -12.16 22.81 -2.01
N GLN A 34 -11.34 23.75 -1.49
CA GLN A 34 -10.25 24.39 -2.23
C GLN A 34 -9.18 23.37 -2.66
N ARG A 35 -8.86 22.40 -1.80
CA ARG A 35 -7.92 21.31 -2.11
C ARG A 35 -8.46 20.35 -3.16
N ALA A 36 -9.72 19.91 -3.03
CA ALA A 36 -10.36 19.05 -4.02
C ALA A 36 -10.44 19.70 -5.40
N LEU A 37 -10.81 20.99 -5.46
CA LEU A 37 -10.78 21.77 -6.69
C LEU A 37 -9.36 21.84 -7.28
N SER A 38 -8.35 22.11 -6.45
CA SER A 38 -6.95 22.16 -6.88
C SER A 38 -6.49 20.82 -7.47
N HIS A 39 -6.89 19.70 -6.87
CA HIS A 39 -6.57 18.36 -7.37
C HIS A 39 -7.23 18.06 -8.72
N HIS A 40 -8.49 18.45 -8.93
CA HIS A 40 -9.15 18.31 -10.24
C HIS A 40 -8.52 19.19 -11.32
N ILE A 41 -8.11 20.41 -10.96
CA ILE A 41 -7.36 21.30 -11.86
C ILE A 41 -6.03 20.68 -12.27
N GLN A 42 -5.33 20.00 -11.35
CA GLN A 42 -4.10 19.26 -11.67
C GLN A 42 -4.36 18.09 -12.63
N LYS A 43 -5.45 17.34 -12.44
CA LYS A 43 -5.85 16.26 -13.37
C LYS A 43 -6.09 16.78 -14.79
N ILE A 44 -6.79 17.91 -14.92
CA ILE A 44 -7.05 18.54 -16.23
C ILE A 44 -5.77 19.17 -16.81
N SER A 45 -4.91 19.77 -15.98
CA SER A 45 -3.60 20.26 -16.39
C SER A 45 -2.73 19.15 -17.00
N ARG A 46 -2.79 17.94 -16.42
CA ARG A 46 -2.11 16.77 -16.98
C ARG A 46 -2.66 16.39 -18.36
N VAL A 47 -3.98 16.46 -18.57
CA VAL A 47 -4.60 16.26 -19.89
C VAL A 47 -4.12 17.34 -20.88
N GLN A 48 -4.06 18.62 -20.48
CA GLN A 48 -3.52 19.70 -21.32
C GLN A 48 -2.07 19.44 -21.73
N TYR A 49 -1.23 19.02 -20.78
CA TYR A 49 0.18 18.71 -21.04
C TYR A 49 0.34 17.59 -22.07
N LEU A 50 -0.41 16.50 -21.91
CA LEU A 50 -0.41 15.38 -22.85
C LEU A 50 -0.91 15.80 -24.25
N LEU A 51 -1.98 16.60 -24.31
CA LEU A 51 -2.52 17.14 -25.56
C LEU A 51 -1.53 18.09 -26.26
N ALA A 52 -0.83 18.94 -25.52
CA ALA A 52 0.16 19.85 -26.06
C ALA A 52 1.35 19.10 -26.68
N ASN A 53 1.84 18.03 -26.04
CA ASN A 53 2.90 17.19 -26.58
C ASN A 53 2.45 16.47 -27.85
N LEU A 54 1.27 15.87 -27.84
CA LEU A 54 0.73 15.18 -29.02
C LEU A 54 0.43 16.15 -30.18
N THR A 55 -0.02 17.38 -29.89
CA THR A 55 -0.28 18.40 -30.92
C THR A 55 1.01 18.88 -31.59
N LYS A 56 2.13 18.91 -30.85
CA LYS A 56 3.46 19.20 -31.40
C LYS A 56 3.98 18.06 -32.27
N GLU A 57 3.75 16.81 -31.86
CA GLU A 57 4.14 15.61 -32.61
C GLU A 57 3.30 15.44 -33.89
N TYR A 58 2.00 15.77 -33.84
CA TYR A 58 1.04 15.56 -34.91
C TYR A 58 0.39 16.88 -35.39
N THR A 59 1.20 17.81 -35.87
CA THR A 59 0.81 19.20 -36.20
C THR A 59 -0.30 19.36 -37.26
N LYS A 60 -0.55 18.34 -38.08
CA LYS A 60 -1.61 18.30 -39.10
C LYS A 60 -2.93 17.70 -38.60
N ASP A 61 -2.97 17.18 -37.38
CA ASP A 61 -4.17 16.55 -36.83
C ASP A 61 -5.16 17.60 -36.31
N LYS A 62 -6.26 17.80 -37.05
CA LYS A 62 -7.30 18.76 -36.69
C LYS A 62 -8.03 18.35 -35.40
N SER A 63 -8.14 17.06 -35.11
CA SER A 63 -8.88 16.54 -33.94
C SER A 63 -8.14 16.85 -32.64
N LEU A 64 -6.79 16.77 -32.65
CA LEU A 64 -5.96 17.15 -31.51
C LEU A 64 -6.01 18.67 -31.24
N LYS A 65 -6.02 19.49 -32.29
CA LYS A 65 -6.16 20.95 -32.15
C LYS A 65 -7.50 21.34 -31.53
N VAL A 66 -8.61 20.81 -32.06
CA VAL A 66 -9.96 21.07 -31.53
C VAL A 66 -10.09 20.56 -30.10
N CYS A 67 -9.61 19.35 -29.80
CA CYS A 67 -9.62 18.86 -28.41
C CYS A 67 -8.77 19.75 -27.48
N SER A 68 -7.58 20.20 -27.91
CA SER A 68 -6.74 21.07 -27.10
C SER A 68 -7.43 22.40 -26.78
N GLU A 69 -8.12 23.02 -27.74
CA GLU A 69 -8.88 24.26 -27.52
C GLU A 69 -10.01 24.06 -26.50
N VAL A 70 -10.76 22.96 -26.65
CA VAL A 70 -11.89 22.60 -25.80
C VAL A 70 -11.44 22.30 -24.36
N VAL A 71 -10.34 21.55 -24.16
CA VAL A 71 -9.81 21.26 -22.82
C VAL A 71 -9.19 22.51 -22.18
N ASN A 72 -8.54 23.37 -22.96
CA ASN A 72 -8.01 24.64 -22.46
C ASN A 72 -9.12 25.56 -21.92
N GLU A 73 -10.29 25.57 -22.56
CA GLU A 73 -11.42 26.35 -22.08
C GLU A 73 -12.00 25.78 -20.77
N GLY A 74 -12.12 24.47 -20.65
CA GLY A 74 -12.51 23.81 -19.39
C GLY A 74 -11.53 24.11 -18.23
N TYR A 75 -10.23 24.07 -18.51
CA TYR A 75 -9.19 24.44 -17.54
C TYR A 75 -9.27 25.91 -17.11
N ARG A 76 -9.47 26.81 -18.08
CA ARG A 76 -9.61 28.26 -17.83
C ARG A 76 -10.79 28.55 -16.90
N LEU A 77 -11.93 27.91 -17.12
CA LEU A 77 -13.11 28.07 -16.28
C LEU A 77 -12.86 27.61 -14.85
N LEU A 78 -12.22 26.46 -14.66
CA LEU A 78 -11.88 25.96 -13.32
C LEU A 78 -10.84 26.83 -12.61
N GLY A 79 -9.84 27.35 -13.34
CA GLY A 79 -8.86 28.30 -12.80
C GLY A 79 -9.51 29.63 -12.35
N ASN A 80 -10.58 30.07 -13.01
CA ASN A 80 -11.36 31.23 -12.54
C ASN A 80 -12.10 30.93 -11.23
N VAL A 81 -12.63 29.71 -11.08
CA VAL A 81 -13.26 29.27 -9.83
C VAL A 81 -12.23 29.17 -8.71
N GLN A 82 -11.05 28.62 -8.97
CA GLN A 82 -9.97 28.52 -7.97
C GLN A 82 -9.57 29.90 -7.43
N ARG A 83 -9.32 30.87 -8.32
CA ARG A 83 -8.98 32.25 -7.93
C ARG A 83 -10.10 32.93 -7.17
N ARG A 84 -11.37 32.68 -7.54
CA ARG A 84 -12.52 33.19 -6.77
C ARG A 84 -12.57 32.57 -5.38
N MET A 85 -12.18 31.31 -5.24
CA MET A 85 -12.20 30.61 -3.96
C MET A 85 -11.06 30.99 -3.02
N GLU A 86 -9.92 31.47 -3.51
CA GLU A 86 -8.75 31.87 -2.68
C GLU A 86 -9.02 33.03 -1.70
N GLY A 87 -10.14 33.76 -1.87
CA GLY A 87 -10.58 34.84 -0.96
C GLY A 87 -11.93 34.62 -0.28
N VAL A 88 -12.60 33.50 -0.53
CA VAL A 88 -13.91 33.20 0.07
C VAL A 88 -13.69 32.71 1.50
N THR A 89 -14.38 33.32 2.47
CA THR A 89 -14.33 32.92 3.89
C THR A 89 -15.59 32.20 4.35
N GLN A 90 -16.66 32.24 3.54
CA GLN A 90 -17.95 31.60 3.78
C GLN A 90 -18.66 31.37 2.43
N TYR A 91 -19.31 30.22 2.23
CA TYR A 91 -20.03 29.95 0.99
C TYR A 91 -21.46 30.50 1.02
N ASP A 92 -21.89 31.14 -0.06
CA ASP A 92 -23.29 31.43 -0.35
C ASP A 92 -23.86 30.47 -1.43
N SER A 93 -25.18 30.46 -1.57
CA SER A 93 -25.90 29.64 -2.56
C SER A 93 -25.45 29.90 -4.00
N ASP A 94 -25.05 31.14 -4.28
CA ASP A 94 -24.72 31.60 -5.62
C ASP A 94 -23.33 31.11 -6.05
N THR A 95 -22.38 31.06 -5.11
CA THR A 95 -21.06 30.47 -5.28
C THR A 95 -21.15 28.96 -5.51
N SER A 96 -22.00 28.26 -4.75
CA SER A 96 -22.24 26.81 -4.94
C SER A 96 -22.81 26.51 -6.33
N SER A 97 -23.82 27.27 -6.74
CA SER A 97 -24.42 27.16 -8.08
C SER A 97 -23.42 27.45 -9.20
N SER A 98 -22.57 28.47 -9.01
CA SER A 98 -21.51 28.83 -9.95
C SER A 98 -20.46 27.73 -10.10
N ILE A 99 -20.08 27.05 -9.00
CA ILE A 99 -19.14 25.92 -9.02
C ILE A 99 -19.74 24.73 -9.78
N GLN A 100 -20.99 24.36 -9.48
CA GLN A 100 -21.69 23.25 -10.15
C GLN A 100 -21.81 23.45 -11.65
N THR A 101 -22.17 24.68 -12.06
CA THR A 101 -22.27 25.06 -13.47
C THR A 101 -20.91 24.92 -14.15
N THR A 102 -19.82 25.28 -13.47
CA THR A 102 -18.46 25.24 -14.01
C THR A 102 -17.93 23.81 -14.15
N PHE A 103 -18.18 22.93 -13.17
CA PHE A 103 -17.81 21.51 -13.27
C PHE A 103 -18.61 20.77 -14.36
N SER A 104 -19.91 21.08 -14.49
CA SER A 104 -20.74 20.56 -15.58
C SER A 104 -20.19 20.96 -16.95
N ALA A 105 -19.79 22.23 -17.09
CA ALA A 105 -19.17 22.73 -18.30
C ALA A 105 -17.84 22.02 -18.58
N ALA A 106 -16.95 21.89 -17.58
CA ALA A 106 -15.68 21.18 -17.72
C ALA A 106 -15.85 19.71 -18.14
N SER A 107 -16.81 18.98 -17.55
CA SER A 107 -17.16 17.62 -17.98
C SER A 107 -17.61 17.59 -19.43
N THR A 108 -18.47 18.54 -19.82
CA THR A 108 -18.97 18.65 -21.19
C THR A 108 -17.83 18.89 -22.18
N TYR A 109 -16.88 19.78 -21.86
CA TYR A 109 -15.69 20.00 -22.68
C TYR A 109 -14.83 18.73 -22.82
N LEU A 110 -14.58 18.01 -21.74
CA LEU A 110 -13.81 16.75 -21.79
C LEU A 110 -14.52 15.68 -22.62
N ARG A 111 -15.85 15.54 -22.49
CA ARG A 111 -16.65 14.62 -23.31
C ARG A 111 -16.61 15.00 -24.79
N THR A 112 -16.75 16.29 -25.10
CA THR A 112 -16.64 16.81 -26.48
C THR A 112 -15.26 16.53 -27.07
N CYS A 113 -14.17 16.72 -26.31
CA CYS A 113 -12.83 16.33 -26.74
C CYS A 113 -12.74 14.81 -27.00
N SER A 114 -13.20 13.97 -26.07
CA SER A 114 -13.18 12.50 -26.23
C SER A 114 -13.92 12.08 -27.50
N GLN A 115 -15.10 12.64 -27.75
CA GLN A 115 -15.88 12.38 -28.95
C GLN A 115 -15.14 12.84 -30.22
N THR A 116 -14.58 14.05 -30.22
CA THR A 116 -13.79 14.58 -31.35
C THR A 116 -12.59 13.68 -31.68
N LEU A 117 -11.88 13.20 -30.67
CA LEU A 117 -10.74 12.28 -30.85
C LEU A 117 -11.19 10.90 -31.36
N LYS A 118 -12.37 10.41 -30.94
CA LYS A 118 -12.96 9.15 -31.44
C LYS A 118 -13.42 9.27 -32.90
N GLU A 119 -14.00 10.38 -33.29
CA GLU A 119 -14.47 10.62 -34.67
C GLU A 119 -13.30 10.81 -35.64
N GLY A 120 -12.22 11.48 -35.19
CA GLY A 120 -10.95 11.58 -35.91
C GLY A 120 -10.16 10.26 -36.01
N ARG A 121 -10.59 9.20 -35.31
CA ARG A 121 -9.86 7.93 -35.12
C ARG A 121 -9.91 6.97 -36.31
N LYS A 122 -10.59 7.28 -37.42
CA LYS A 122 -10.67 6.38 -38.60
C LYS A 122 -9.24 6.03 -39.09
N GLY A 123 -8.73 4.86 -38.68
CA GLY A 123 -7.43 4.30 -39.07
C GLY A 123 -6.23 4.47 -38.11
N LYS A 124 -6.38 5.05 -36.91
CA LYS A 124 -5.24 5.37 -35.99
C LYS A 124 -5.41 4.83 -34.56
N VAL A 125 -5.73 3.55 -34.42
CA VAL A 125 -6.19 2.94 -33.15
C VAL A 125 -5.17 3.01 -32.01
N HIS A 126 -3.87 2.93 -32.31
CA HIS A 126 -2.78 2.90 -31.31
C HIS A 126 -2.35 4.27 -30.78
N GLN A 127 -2.77 5.37 -31.43
CA GLN A 127 -2.19 6.69 -31.18
C GLN A 127 -2.84 7.45 -30.00
N TYR A 128 -4.11 7.19 -29.69
CA TYR A 128 -4.86 7.94 -28.65
C TYR A 128 -5.40 7.09 -27.51
N GLY A 129 -5.12 5.78 -27.46
CA GLY A 129 -5.77 4.86 -26.52
C GLY A 129 -5.60 5.25 -25.05
N SER A 130 -4.37 5.56 -24.64
CA SER A 130 -4.05 6.01 -23.27
C SER A 130 -4.66 7.39 -22.95
N LEU A 131 -4.60 8.31 -23.91
CA LEU A 131 -5.15 9.67 -23.75
C LEU A 131 -6.68 9.66 -23.62
N LEU A 132 -7.38 8.89 -24.47
CA LEU A 132 -8.84 8.74 -24.43
C LEU A 132 -9.30 8.17 -23.09
N HIS A 133 -8.59 7.17 -22.57
CA HIS A 133 -8.90 6.60 -21.27
C HIS A 133 -8.76 7.64 -20.15
N HIS A 134 -7.68 8.44 -20.15
CA HIS A 134 -7.50 9.52 -19.19
C HIS A 134 -8.57 10.63 -19.34
N ILE A 135 -8.94 11.02 -20.56
CA ILE A 135 -9.96 12.06 -20.78
C ILE A 135 -11.34 11.57 -20.29
N GLU A 136 -11.69 10.32 -20.56
CA GLU A 136 -12.95 9.73 -20.10
C GLU A 136 -13.01 9.61 -18.58
N ASP A 137 -11.91 9.18 -17.95
CA ASP A 137 -11.80 9.09 -16.49
C ASP A 137 -11.99 10.47 -15.84
N VAL A 138 -11.31 11.49 -16.35
CA VAL A 138 -11.45 12.88 -15.85
C VAL A 138 -12.84 13.47 -16.17
N ALA A 139 -13.45 13.10 -17.30
CA ALA A 139 -14.80 13.57 -17.66
C ALA A 139 -15.89 12.99 -16.74
N VAL A 140 -15.74 11.71 -16.38
CA VAL A 140 -16.58 10.99 -15.42
C VAL A 140 -16.47 11.65 -14.04
N ASP A 141 -15.24 11.96 -13.61
CA ASP A 141 -14.93 12.74 -12.41
C ASP A 141 -15.54 14.15 -12.36
N CYS A 142 -16.08 14.67 -13.46
CA CYS A 142 -16.71 16.01 -13.52
C CYS A 142 -18.24 15.99 -13.73
N SER A 143 -18.89 14.82 -13.89
CA SER A 143 -20.32 14.72 -14.29
C SER A 143 -21.36 14.63 -13.16
N LEU A 144 -22.54 15.27 -13.32
CA LEU A 144 -23.53 15.52 -12.25
C LEU A 144 -24.78 14.58 -12.19
N GLU A 145 -24.93 13.60 -13.09
CA GLU A 145 -26.21 12.85 -13.24
C GLU A 145 -26.51 11.75 -12.19
N ASN A 146 -25.64 11.48 -11.21
CA ASN A 146 -25.86 10.43 -10.19
C ASN A 146 -26.18 10.95 -8.76
N VAL A 147 -26.59 12.22 -8.62
CA VAL A 147 -26.37 12.97 -7.37
C VAL A 147 -27.52 12.98 -6.34
N THR A 148 -28.77 12.65 -6.65
CA THR A 148 -29.88 13.18 -5.81
C THR A 148 -30.67 12.23 -4.89
N MET A 149 -30.77 10.91 -5.08
CA MET A 149 -31.71 10.09 -4.27
C MET A 149 -31.11 9.01 -3.34
N GLY A 150 -30.04 8.31 -3.73
CA GLY A 150 -29.37 7.34 -2.84
C GLY A 150 -28.48 7.99 -1.76
N ALA A 151 -27.98 9.19 -2.07
CA ALA A 151 -26.99 9.95 -1.32
C ALA A 151 -27.45 10.44 0.06
N LEU A 152 -28.69 10.91 0.14
CA LEU A 152 -29.29 11.43 1.37
C LEU A 152 -29.41 10.35 2.44
N GLN A 153 -29.60 9.10 2.04
CA GLN A 153 -29.77 7.98 2.96
C GLN A 153 -28.42 7.51 3.53
N GLU A 154 -27.36 7.51 2.72
CA GLU A 154 -26.01 7.11 3.16
C GLU A 154 -25.28 8.19 3.97
N ALA A 155 -25.40 9.48 3.62
CA ALA A 155 -24.82 10.57 4.40
C ALA A 155 -25.48 10.71 5.79
N THR A 156 -26.78 10.41 5.89
CA THR A 156 -27.50 10.36 7.17
C THR A 156 -27.04 9.18 8.03
N ASN A 157 -26.71 8.04 7.41
CA ASN A 157 -26.10 6.89 8.09
C ASN A 157 -24.64 7.13 8.50
N PHE A 158 -23.86 7.85 7.69
CA PHE A 158 -22.48 8.26 8.02
C PHE A 158 -22.46 9.19 9.24
N LYS A 159 -23.38 10.16 9.32
CA LYS A 159 -23.56 11.03 10.51
C LYS A 159 -23.96 10.26 11.76
N LYS A 160 -24.85 9.26 11.63
CA LYS A 160 -25.27 8.43 12.78
C LYS A 160 -24.10 7.60 13.34
N ASN A 161 -23.20 7.12 12.49
CA ASN A 161 -22.08 6.28 12.91
C ASN A 161 -20.84 7.06 13.37
N ALA A 162 -20.60 8.27 12.84
CA ALA A 162 -19.47 9.11 13.26
C ALA A 162 -19.69 9.82 14.61
N TYR A 163 -20.96 10.02 15.04
CA TYR A 163 -21.29 10.73 16.28
C TYR A 163 -21.60 9.83 17.48
N GLN A 164 -21.65 8.50 17.32
CA GLN A 164 -21.85 7.59 18.44
C GLN A 164 -20.53 7.08 19.01
N GLY A 165 -19.92 7.95 19.82
CA GLY A 165 -19.21 7.60 21.07
C GLY A 165 -18.24 6.42 21.07
N SER A 166 -17.04 6.61 20.54
CA SER A 166 -15.79 6.13 21.16
C SER A 166 -14.61 6.94 20.60
N SER A 167 -13.47 6.94 21.28
CA SER A 167 -12.22 7.63 20.91
C SER A 167 -11.55 7.13 19.60
N TYR A 168 -12.33 6.57 18.68
CA TYR A 168 -11.90 5.95 17.44
C TYR A 168 -12.86 6.40 16.32
N GLY A 169 -12.33 7.10 15.31
CA GLY A 169 -13.09 7.34 14.08
C GLY A 169 -13.28 6.03 13.33
N LEU A 170 -14.50 5.74 12.86
CA LEU A 170 -14.82 4.50 12.17
C LEU A 170 -15.39 4.78 10.78
N ILE A 171 -14.73 4.27 9.73
CA ILE A 171 -15.30 4.24 8.37
C ILE A 171 -15.33 2.81 7.87
N HIS A 172 -16.45 2.42 7.26
CA HIS A 172 -16.52 1.18 6.50
C HIS A 172 -16.00 1.45 5.09
N SER A 173 -14.99 0.71 4.64
CA SER A 173 -14.66 0.75 3.21
C SER A 173 -15.88 0.26 2.42
N GLY A 174 -16.17 0.97 1.33
CA GLY A 174 -17.09 0.50 0.30
C GLY A 174 -16.43 -0.63 -0.49
N ASN A 175 -16.47 -0.51 -1.82
CA ASN A 175 -15.75 -1.42 -2.71
C ASN A 175 -14.29 -0.99 -2.99
N ASP A 176 -13.82 0.10 -2.34
CA ASP A 176 -12.52 0.72 -2.61
C ASP A 176 -11.89 1.24 -1.30
N VAL A 177 -10.72 0.72 -0.95
CA VAL A 177 -9.99 1.05 0.27
C VAL A 177 -9.24 2.37 0.10
N LEU A 178 -8.66 2.62 -1.08
CA LEU A 178 -7.88 3.82 -1.36
C LEU A 178 -8.71 5.10 -1.22
N SER A 179 -9.88 5.19 -1.85
CA SER A 179 -10.75 6.38 -1.68
C SER A 179 -11.20 6.56 -0.23
N THR A 180 -11.38 5.47 0.51
CA THR A 180 -11.70 5.53 1.93
C THR A 180 -10.57 6.19 2.71
N ILE A 181 -9.31 5.86 2.40
CA ILE A 181 -8.14 6.54 2.99
C ILE A 181 -8.19 8.02 2.63
N ASP A 182 -8.37 8.36 1.34
CA ASP A 182 -8.37 9.75 0.84
C ASP A 182 -9.37 10.65 1.57
N MET A 183 -10.54 10.11 1.91
CA MET A 183 -11.58 10.82 2.65
C MET A 183 -11.26 11.08 4.13
N ILE A 184 -10.28 10.37 4.72
CA ILE A 184 -9.91 10.57 6.11
C ILE A 184 -9.22 11.93 6.25
N PRO A 185 -9.77 12.84 7.07
CA PRO A 185 -9.13 14.12 7.34
C PRO A 185 -7.71 13.89 7.87
N LEU A 186 -6.79 14.79 7.51
CA LEU A 186 -5.45 14.77 8.10
C LEU A 186 -5.58 14.77 9.62
N SER A 187 -4.89 13.82 10.27
CA SER A 187 -5.02 13.63 11.71
C SER A 187 -4.58 14.90 12.45
N ARG A 188 -5.40 15.34 13.42
CA ARG A 188 -5.11 16.50 14.30
C ARG A 188 -4.77 16.10 15.73
N ALA A 189 -4.86 14.80 16.05
CA ALA A 189 -4.66 14.25 17.38
C ALA A 189 -3.92 12.90 17.28
N ASN A 190 -3.18 12.51 18.32
CA ASN A 190 -2.46 11.24 18.38
C ASN A 190 -3.39 10.03 18.62
N ASP A 191 -4.58 10.04 18.02
CA ASP A 191 -5.64 9.06 18.21
C ASP A 191 -5.76 8.15 16.99
N TYR A 192 -6.09 6.88 17.25
CA TYR A 192 -6.25 5.88 16.20
C TYR A 192 -7.54 6.08 15.42
N PHE A 193 -7.43 6.04 14.09
CA PHE A 193 -8.58 6.07 13.18
C PHE A 193 -8.73 4.73 12.48
N MET A 194 -9.87 4.07 12.67
CA MET A 194 -10.14 2.73 12.17
C MET A 194 -10.94 2.73 10.87
N ILE A 195 -10.39 2.04 9.88
CA ILE A 195 -11.07 1.65 8.65
C ILE A 195 -11.46 0.19 8.79
N ARG A 196 -12.77 -0.09 8.87
CA ARG A 196 -13.29 -1.45 8.77
C ARG A 196 -13.41 -1.85 7.31
N ILE A 197 -12.64 -2.85 6.92
CA ILE A 197 -12.62 -3.39 5.57
C ILE A 197 -13.48 -4.66 5.56
N ARG A 198 -14.55 -4.64 4.77
CA ARG A 198 -15.51 -5.74 4.69
C ARG A 198 -14.86 -6.97 4.00
N PRO A 199 -15.42 -8.18 4.19
CA PRO A 199 -15.00 -9.33 3.40
C PRO A 199 -15.10 -9.02 1.91
N GLY A 200 -14.06 -9.31 1.16
CA GLY A 200 -13.94 -8.97 -0.25
C GLY A 200 -12.50 -9.12 -0.75
N ARG A 201 -12.38 -9.18 -2.08
CA ARG A 201 -11.09 -9.10 -2.78
C ARG A 201 -11.04 -7.77 -3.52
N TYR A 202 -10.15 -6.90 -3.07
CA TYR A 202 -10.00 -5.51 -3.50
C TYR A 202 -8.82 -5.44 -4.47
N ASN A 203 -9.09 -5.29 -5.76
CA ASN A 203 -8.05 -5.23 -6.80
C ASN A 203 -7.59 -3.78 -7.01
N GLU A 204 -6.68 -3.33 -6.16
CA GLU A 204 -6.22 -1.94 -6.08
C GLU A 204 -4.79 -1.88 -5.51
N ASN A 205 -4.05 -0.82 -5.84
CA ASN A 205 -2.79 -0.49 -5.19
C ASN A 205 -3.06 0.59 -4.14
N VAL A 206 -2.81 0.28 -2.87
CA VAL A 206 -3.14 1.15 -1.74
C VAL A 206 -1.90 1.86 -1.22
N VAL A 207 -2.01 3.15 -0.92
CA VAL A 207 -0.96 3.92 -0.24
C VAL A 207 -1.55 4.56 1.02
N VAL A 208 -0.95 4.27 2.17
CA VAL A 208 -1.17 5.04 3.41
C VAL A 208 -0.05 6.07 3.51
N PRO A 209 -0.32 7.34 3.17
CA PRO A 209 0.73 8.34 3.04
C PRO A 209 1.24 8.80 4.43
N PRO A 210 2.45 9.39 4.52
CA PRO A 210 3.03 9.83 5.78
C PRO A 210 2.14 10.79 6.60
N GLU A 211 1.34 11.60 5.90
CA GLU A 211 0.43 12.60 6.48
C GLU A 211 -0.80 11.98 7.18
N LYS A 212 -0.97 10.65 7.09
CA LYS A 212 -2.05 9.89 7.73
C LYS A 212 -1.49 8.88 8.74
N PRO A 213 -0.90 9.35 9.87
CA PRO A 213 -0.46 8.46 10.94
C PRO A 213 -1.67 7.90 11.71
N PHE A 214 -1.44 6.87 12.51
CA PHE A 214 -2.43 6.24 13.40
C PHE A 214 -3.64 5.61 12.68
N LEU A 215 -3.51 5.25 11.40
CA LEU A 215 -4.55 4.49 10.71
C LEU A 215 -4.56 3.03 11.16
N VAL A 216 -5.77 2.48 11.32
CA VAL A 216 -6.01 1.06 11.63
C VAL A 216 -6.80 0.44 10.51
N PHE A 217 -6.26 -0.58 9.84
CA PHE A 217 -7.01 -1.42 8.91
C PHE A 217 -7.54 -2.65 9.65
N ALA A 218 -8.86 -2.71 9.77
CA ALA A 218 -9.57 -3.77 10.47
C ALA A 218 -10.33 -4.62 9.45
N GLY A 219 -9.73 -5.73 9.01
CA GLY A 219 -10.41 -6.70 8.16
C GLY A 219 -11.36 -7.61 8.95
N SER A 220 -12.05 -8.50 8.22
CA SER A 220 -12.96 -9.51 8.80
C SER A 220 -12.34 -10.92 8.85
N GLY A 221 -11.05 -11.04 8.52
CA GLY A 221 -10.29 -12.29 8.51
C GLY A 221 -9.32 -12.32 7.33
N LYS A 222 -8.06 -12.74 7.57
CA LYS A 222 -6.99 -12.78 6.55
C LYS A 222 -7.30 -13.69 5.34
N HIS A 223 -8.29 -14.58 5.43
CA HIS A 223 -8.71 -15.42 4.29
C HIS A 223 -9.87 -14.82 3.48
N VAL A 224 -10.62 -13.87 4.05
CA VAL A 224 -11.83 -13.31 3.45
C VAL A 224 -11.73 -11.83 3.10
N THR A 225 -10.74 -11.12 3.65
CA THR A 225 -10.46 -9.70 3.34
C THR A 225 -9.08 -9.62 2.70
N VAL A 226 -9.01 -9.29 1.40
CA VAL A 226 -7.77 -9.35 0.62
C VAL A 226 -7.61 -8.10 -0.24
N ILE A 227 -6.52 -7.36 -0.06
CA ILE A 227 -6.09 -6.31 -0.99
C ILE A 227 -5.05 -6.95 -1.94
N THR A 228 -5.30 -6.89 -3.25
CA THR A 228 -4.51 -7.59 -4.26
C THR A 228 -4.15 -6.69 -5.44
N SER A 229 -2.97 -6.89 -6.02
CA SER A 229 -2.58 -6.38 -7.33
C SER A 229 -1.59 -7.36 -7.99
N ASN A 230 -1.01 -7.02 -9.14
CA ASN A 230 -0.06 -7.88 -9.85
C ASN A 230 1.11 -7.11 -10.50
N ARG A 231 1.46 -5.93 -9.98
CA ARG A 231 2.63 -5.17 -10.47
C ARG A 231 3.91 -5.93 -10.13
N SER A 232 4.86 -5.93 -11.07
CA SER A 232 6.10 -6.69 -10.96
C SER A 232 7.19 -6.17 -11.89
N HIS A 233 8.43 -6.62 -11.68
CA HIS A 233 9.55 -6.35 -12.58
C HIS A 233 9.27 -6.78 -14.02
N ALA A 234 8.71 -7.97 -14.23
CA ALA A 234 8.36 -8.45 -15.57
C ALA A 234 7.31 -7.56 -16.28
N SER A 235 6.47 -6.86 -15.51
CA SER A 235 5.49 -5.89 -16.03
C SER A 235 6.00 -4.45 -16.12
N GLY A 236 7.30 -4.21 -15.89
CA GLY A 236 7.94 -2.90 -16.06
C GLY A 236 7.96 -2.00 -14.81
N TYR A 237 7.60 -2.52 -13.64
CA TYR A 237 7.69 -1.80 -12.37
C TYR A 237 8.99 -2.15 -11.64
N ASN A 238 9.64 -1.18 -11.00
CA ASN A 238 10.71 -1.51 -10.06
C ASN A 238 10.12 -2.15 -8.77
N THR A 239 10.97 -2.71 -7.91
CA THR A 239 10.55 -3.36 -6.67
C THR A 239 9.69 -2.46 -5.78
N TRP A 240 10.03 -1.17 -5.65
CA TRP A 240 9.29 -0.20 -4.83
C TRP A 240 7.86 0.03 -5.37
N ASP A 241 7.75 0.32 -6.66
CA ASP A 241 6.48 0.64 -7.33
C ASP A 241 5.61 -0.60 -7.60
N SER A 242 6.15 -1.80 -7.36
CA SER A 242 5.42 -3.07 -7.46
C SER A 242 4.51 -3.35 -6.26
N ALA A 243 4.65 -2.59 -5.17
CA ALA A 243 3.91 -2.81 -3.93
C ALA A 243 2.38 -2.75 -4.13
N THR A 244 1.69 -3.81 -3.71
CA THR A 244 0.22 -3.81 -3.64
C THR A 244 -0.29 -2.86 -2.56
N ALA A 245 0.32 -2.89 -1.37
CA ALA A 245 0.07 -1.90 -0.33
C ALA A 245 1.38 -1.24 0.12
N MET A 246 1.40 0.09 0.18
CA MET A 246 2.52 0.88 0.63
C MET A 246 2.13 1.64 1.91
N ILE A 247 2.73 1.27 3.03
CA ILE A 247 2.43 1.84 4.34
C ILE A 247 3.55 2.79 4.75
N LEU A 248 3.27 4.09 4.73
CA LEU A 248 4.22 5.17 5.03
C LEU A 248 3.82 5.97 6.28
N GLY A 249 2.53 6.01 6.62
CA GLY A 249 2.02 6.65 7.83
C GLY A 249 2.44 5.92 9.11
N SER A 250 3.07 6.62 10.06
CA SER A 250 3.56 6.04 11.32
C SER A 250 2.42 5.60 12.25
N ASN A 251 2.71 4.70 13.20
CA ASN A 251 1.73 4.09 14.10
C ASN A 251 0.59 3.38 13.36
N PHE A 252 0.86 2.86 12.16
CA PHE A 252 -0.12 2.08 11.42
C PHE A 252 -0.38 0.73 12.11
N VAL A 253 -1.64 0.30 12.14
CA VAL A 253 -2.01 -1.04 12.59
C VAL A 253 -2.85 -1.72 11.53
N ALA A 254 -2.56 -2.97 11.21
CA ALA A 254 -3.48 -3.82 10.45
C ALA A 254 -3.79 -5.10 11.22
N TYR A 255 -5.04 -5.53 11.17
CA TYR A 255 -5.41 -6.86 11.65
C TYR A 255 -6.47 -7.54 10.79
N ASP A 256 -6.39 -8.87 10.75
CA ASP A 256 -7.37 -9.74 10.09
C ASP A 256 -7.57 -9.44 8.59
N ILE A 257 -6.48 -9.15 7.87
CA ILE A 257 -6.48 -8.79 6.44
C ILE A 257 -5.29 -9.41 5.71
N ALA A 258 -5.45 -9.69 4.41
CA ALA A 258 -4.36 -10.10 3.54
C ALA A 258 -3.94 -9.00 2.56
N PHE A 259 -2.64 -8.93 2.30
CA PHE A 259 -2.01 -8.18 1.23
C PHE A 259 -1.38 -9.18 0.26
N GLU A 260 -1.70 -9.08 -1.01
CA GLU A 260 -1.31 -10.07 -2.02
C GLU A 260 -0.75 -9.41 -3.28
N ASN A 261 0.39 -9.90 -3.75
CA ASN A 261 0.83 -9.68 -5.12
C ASN A 261 0.68 -10.98 -5.92
N SER A 262 -0.20 -10.95 -6.92
CA SER A 262 -0.59 -12.09 -7.73
C SER A 262 0.20 -12.24 -9.04
N ALA A 263 1.34 -11.55 -9.18
CA ALA A 263 2.18 -11.61 -10.39
C ALA A 263 2.76 -13.02 -10.68
N GLY A 264 2.85 -13.88 -9.67
CA GLY A 264 3.42 -15.23 -9.82
C GLY A 264 4.94 -15.26 -9.82
N PRO A 265 5.56 -16.45 -9.80
CA PRO A 265 7.01 -16.59 -9.75
C PRO A 265 7.71 -16.13 -11.05
N GLN A 266 6.98 -16.04 -12.17
CA GLN A 266 7.48 -15.48 -13.43
C GLN A 266 7.59 -13.95 -13.40
N GLY A 267 6.94 -13.28 -12.43
CA GLY A 267 6.94 -11.83 -12.30
C GLY A 267 8.29 -11.23 -11.91
N GLY A 268 9.23 -12.04 -11.40
CA GLY A 268 10.41 -11.54 -10.71
C GLY A 268 10.02 -10.82 -9.41
N GLN A 269 10.66 -9.69 -9.10
CA GLN A 269 10.32 -8.90 -7.90
C GLN A 269 8.88 -8.39 -7.97
N ALA A 270 8.08 -8.70 -6.95
CA ALA A 270 6.67 -8.33 -6.89
C ALA A 270 6.17 -8.22 -5.43
N VAL A 271 6.10 -6.99 -4.92
CA VAL A 271 5.86 -6.72 -3.49
C VAL A 271 4.37 -6.79 -3.15
N ALA A 272 4.01 -7.57 -2.13
CA ALA A 272 2.66 -7.62 -1.57
C ALA A 272 2.43 -6.47 -0.58
N LEU A 273 3.40 -6.25 0.32
CA LEU A 273 3.37 -5.10 1.22
C LEU A 273 4.75 -4.48 1.38
N LEU A 274 4.81 -3.17 1.20
CA LEU A 274 5.95 -2.34 1.55
C LEU A 274 5.61 -1.54 2.82
N CYS A 275 6.39 -1.73 3.88
CA CYS A 275 6.27 -0.94 5.10
C CYS A 275 7.49 -0.06 5.28
N SER A 276 7.27 1.26 5.23
CA SER A 276 8.26 2.30 5.56
C SER A 276 7.67 3.28 6.58
N ALA A 277 6.91 2.74 7.54
CA ALA A 277 6.27 3.46 8.62
C ALA A 277 6.91 3.09 9.97
N ASN A 278 7.13 4.08 10.82
CA ASN A 278 7.64 3.84 12.17
C ASN A 278 6.52 3.33 13.09
N GLN A 279 6.84 2.38 13.96
CA GLN A 279 5.92 1.78 14.94
C GLN A 279 4.70 1.13 14.27
N ALA A 280 4.92 0.44 13.15
CA ALA A 280 3.86 -0.27 12.44
C ALA A 280 3.61 -1.67 13.05
N VAL A 281 2.35 -2.05 13.20
CA VAL A 281 1.94 -3.35 13.76
C VAL A 281 1.03 -4.10 12.79
N PHE A 282 1.35 -5.37 12.54
CA PHE A 282 0.54 -6.27 11.74
C PHE A 282 0.17 -7.50 12.58
N TYR A 283 -1.12 -7.74 12.78
CA TYR A 283 -1.61 -8.80 13.67
C TYR A 283 -2.64 -9.69 12.98
N ARG A 284 -2.37 -11.00 12.88
CA ARG A 284 -3.20 -11.94 12.10
C ARG A 284 -3.40 -11.48 10.65
N CYS A 285 -2.34 -10.94 10.05
CA CYS A 285 -2.33 -10.57 8.64
C CYS A 285 -1.78 -11.72 7.78
N SER A 286 -2.02 -11.66 6.47
CA SER A 286 -1.38 -12.56 5.51
C SER A 286 -0.67 -11.76 4.42
N PHE A 287 0.57 -12.11 4.11
CA PHE A 287 1.38 -11.48 3.06
C PHE A 287 1.68 -12.53 2.00
N ARG A 288 1.11 -12.38 0.81
CA ARG A 288 1.09 -13.42 -0.23
C ARG A 288 1.81 -12.94 -1.48
N GLY A 289 2.80 -13.70 -1.92
CA GLY A 289 3.59 -13.39 -3.11
C GLY A 289 4.60 -14.52 -3.38
N TYR A 290 5.55 -14.24 -4.26
CA TYR A 290 6.65 -15.15 -4.58
C TYR A 290 7.98 -14.49 -4.23
N GLN A 291 8.64 -13.84 -5.19
CA GLN A 291 9.86 -13.10 -4.94
C GLN A 291 9.55 -11.69 -4.40
N ASP A 292 10.27 -11.28 -3.35
CA ASP A 292 10.16 -9.97 -2.69
C ASP A 292 8.76 -9.70 -2.06
N THR A 293 8.11 -10.69 -1.43
CA THR A 293 6.73 -10.54 -0.89
C THR A 293 6.57 -9.40 0.13
N LEU A 294 7.37 -9.38 1.20
CA LEU A 294 7.25 -8.43 2.30
C LEU A 294 8.49 -7.56 2.40
N TYR A 295 8.34 -6.30 1.97
CA TYR A 295 9.39 -5.29 2.05
C TYR A 295 9.28 -4.54 3.38
N ALA A 296 9.91 -5.09 4.42
CA ALA A 296 10.14 -4.41 5.69
C ALA A 296 11.25 -3.35 5.54
N HIS A 297 10.92 -2.28 4.82
CA HIS A 297 11.87 -1.31 4.29
C HIS A 297 12.65 -0.56 5.39
N ALA A 298 11.95 0.10 6.33
CA ALA A 298 12.59 0.95 7.33
C ALA A 298 11.78 1.07 8.64
N TYR A 299 12.46 1.56 9.68
CA TYR A 299 11.91 1.87 11.02
C TYR A 299 11.48 0.64 11.85
N LEU A 300 10.77 0.87 12.96
CA LEU A 300 10.31 -0.17 13.89
C LEU A 300 9.02 -0.83 13.39
N GLN A 301 9.03 -2.16 13.26
CA GLN A 301 7.89 -2.92 12.74
C GLN A 301 7.67 -4.21 13.52
N PHE A 302 6.42 -4.56 13.81
CA PHE A 302 6.07 -5.77 14.53
C PHE A 302 5.01 -6.59 13.80
N TYR A 303 5.29 -7.89 13.64
CA TYR A 303 4.44 -8.85 12.94
C TYR A 303 4.09 -9.99 13.90
N ARG A 304 2.80 -10.20 14.14
CA ARG A 304 2.31 -11.17 15.13
C ARG A 304 1.24 -12.08 14.55
N ASP A 305 1.39 -13.40 14.72
CA ASP A 305 0.41 -14.40 14.27
C ASP A 305 0.07 -14.27 12.76
N CYS A 306 1.04 -13.80 11.96
CA CYS A 306 0.89 -13.55 10.54
C CYS A 306 1.27 -14.78 9.71
N ASP A 307 0.69 -14.90 8.51
CA ASP A 307 1.15 -15.86 7.50
C ASP A 307 1.94 -15.13 6.41
N ILE A 308 3.16 -15.59 6.11
CA ILE A 308 4.04 -14.97 5.12
C ILE A 308 4.42 -16.02 4.08
N TYR A 309 4.13 -15.77 2.80
CA TYR A 309 4.36 -16.70 1.71
C TYR A 309 5.39 -16.15 0.73
N GLY A 310 6.30 -16.99 0.24
CA GLY A 310 7.17 -16.58 -0.85
C GLY A 310 8.30 -17.56 -1.17
N THR A 311 9.12 -17.15 -2.13
CA THR A 311 10.22 -17.95 -2.70
C THR A 311 11.58 -17.31 -2.38
N ILE A 312 11.93 -16.26 -3.11
CA ILE A 312 13.23 -15.60 -3.07
C ILE A 312 13.12 -14.29 -2.30
N ASP A 313 13.95 -14.12 -1.27
CA ASP A 313 14.10 -12.88 -0.50
C ASP A 313 12.78 -12.32 0.00
N PHE A 314 11.83 -13.20 0.33
CA PHE A 314 10.44 -12.80 0.50
C PHE A 314 10.15 -12.06 1.81
N ILE A 315 11.13 -11.99 2.72
CA ILE A 315 11.17 -11.04 3.84
C ILE A 315 12.47 -10.23 3.74
N PHE A 316 12.39 -8.96 3.34
CA PHE A 316 13.59 -8.18 3.01
C PHE A 316 13.49 -6.71 3.40
N GLY A 317 14.64 -6.02 3.45
CA GLY A 317 14.76 -4.59 3.77
C GLY A 317 15.67 -4.28 4.95
N ASP A 318 15.59 -3.05 5.47
CA ASP A 318 16.45 -2.54 6.56
C ASP A 318 15.64 -2.05 7.78
N ALA A 319 14.43 -2.54 7.99
CA ALA A 319 13.70 -2.27 9.23
C ALA A 319 14.38 -2.89 10.46
N THR A 320 14.03 -2.38 11.63
CA THR A 320 14.05 -3.16 12.87
C THR A 320 12.71 -3.89 12.95
N ALA A 321 12.69 -5.14 12.48
CA ALA A 321 11.45 -5.91 12.37
C ALA A 321 11.48 -7.18 13.22
N ILE A 322 10.42 -7.41 13.99
CA ILE A 322 10.27 -8.62 14.80
C ILE A 322 9.03 -9.37 14.35
N PHE A 323 9.22 -10.65 14.04
CA PHE A 323 8.20 -11.61 13.63
C PHE A 323 8.00 -12.60 14.78
N GLN A 324 6.80 -12.63 15.35
CA GLN A 324 6.46 -13.46 16.49
C GLN A 324 5.27 -14.36 16.19
N TYR A 325 5.44 -15.66 16.41
CA TYR A 325 4.38 -16.67 16.20
C TYR A 325 3.80 -16.62 14.78
N CYS A 326 4.61 -16.23 13.80
CA CYS A 326 4.22 -16.24 12.40
C CYS A 326 4.35 -17.64 11.81
N HIS A 327 3.53 -17.90 10.80
CA HIS A 327 3.69 -19.02 9.88
C HIS A 327 4.42 -18.53 8.63
N ILE A 328 5.57 -19.12 8.34
CA ILE A 328 6.39 -18.78 7.18
C ILE A 328 6.30 -19.93 6.19
N HIS A 329 5.64 -19.67 5.07
CA HIS A 329 5.35 -20.63 4.02
C HIS A 329 6.37 -20.48 2.90
N VAL A 330 7.19 -21.51 2.74
CA VAL A 330 8.18 -21.55 1.66
C VAL A 330 7.51 -22.12 0.41
N GLU A 331 7.26 -21.26 -0.56
CA GLU A 331 6.60 -21.59 -1.82
C GLU A 331 7.55 -22.30 -2.80
N GLN A 332 6.99 -23.03 -3.76
CA GLN A 332 7.78 -23.66 -4.82
C GLN A 332 8.28 -22.60 -5.81
N PRO A 333 9.61 -22.43 -5.98
CA PRO A 333 10.16 -21.50 -6.96
C PRO A 333 10.20 -22.12 -8.36
N LEU A 334 10.63 -21.33 -9.35
CA LEU A 334 10.87 -21.86 -10.70
C LEU A 334 12.03 -22.88 -10.69
N PRO A 335 12.08 -23.80 -11.68
CA PRO A 335 13.19 -24.72 -11.82
C PRO A 335 14.55 -24.01 -11.82
N GLY A 336 15.50 -24.54 -11.05
CA GLY A 336 16.86 -23.99 -10.94
C GLY A 336 17.01 -22.83 -9.95
N GLN A 337 15.92 -22.37 -9.33
CA GLN A 337 15.98 -21.37 -8.25
C GLN A 337 16.04 -22.03 -6.87
N SER A 338 16.49 -21.25 -5.88
CA SER A 338 16.52 -21.60 -4.47
C SER A 338 15.83 -20.52 -3.64
N ASN A 339 15.36 -20.87 -2.45
CA ASN A 339 14.60 -19.98 -1.58
C ASN A 339 15.43 -19.48 -0.38
N PRO A 340 16.07 -18.31 -0.45
CA PRO A 340 16.46 -17.56 0.74
C PRO A 340 15.23 -16.91 1.38
N ILE A 341 14.95 -17.26 2.65
CA ILE A 341 13.78 -16.72 3.37
C ILE A 341 13.93 -15.22 3.64
N VAL A 342 15.10 -14.79 4.13
CA VAL A 342 15.36 -13.38 4.43
C VAL A 342 16.49 -12.75 3.62
N ALA A 343 16.34 -11.47 3.30
CA ALA A 343 17.39 -10.63 2.74
C ALA A 343 17.44 -9.26 3.44
N GLN A 344 18.14 -9.21 4.57
CA GLN A 344 18.25 -7.99 5.37
C GLN A 344 19.36 -7.07 4.82
N GLN A 345 19.13 -5.75 4.78
CA GLN A 345 19.94 -4.79 4.02
C GLN A 345 20.85 -3.88 4.88
N ARG A 346 21.07 -4.18 6.17
CA ARG A 346 21.85 -3.32 7.07
C ARG A 346 23.24 -3.06 6.50
N GLN A 347 23.55 -1.79 6.29
CA GLN A 347 24.83 -1.35 5.70
C GLN A 347 25.91 -1.04 6.74
N CYS A 348 25.50 -0.61 7.94
CA CYS A 348 26.41 -0.13 8.97
C CYS A 348 26.39 -1.06 10.20
N PRO A 349 27.55 -1.53 10.72
CA PRO A 349 27.59 -2.43 11.88
C PRO A 349 26.96 -1.82 13.15
N ASN A 350 27.10 -0.51 13.31
CA ASN A 350 26.55 0.26 14.42
C ASN A 350 25.06 0.61 14.24
N GLY A 351 24.47 0.25 13.10
CA GLY A 351 23.04 0.43 12.83
C GLY A 351 22.18 -0.45 13.73
N LYS A 352 21.07 0.10 14.22
CA LYS A 352 20.12 -0.58 15.12
C LYS A 352 19.08 -1.45 14.39
N THR A 353 19.17 -1.53 13.06
CA THR A 353 18.25 -2.30 12.20
C THR A 353 18.59 -3.79 12.22
N GLY A 354 17.65 -4.63 11.80
CA GLY A 354 17.82 -6.08 11.81
C GLY A 354 16.50 -6.81 11.98
N PHE A 355 16.50 -8.10 11.64
CA PHE A 355 15.31 -8.95 11.72
C PHE A 355 15.44 -9.98 12.84
N THR A 356 14.37 -10.15 13.60
CA THR A 356 14.23 -11.24 14.57
C THR A 356 13.03 -12.08 14.21
N ILE A 357 13.26 -13.36 13.95
CA ILE A 357 12.24 -14.37 13.67
C ILE A 357 12.15 -15.24 14.92
N GLN A 358 11.09 -15.05 15.71
CA GLN A 358 10.96 -15.59 17.04
C GLN A 358 9.70 -16.44 17.17
N ASN A 359 9.83 -17.67 17.69
CA ASN A 359 8.69 -18.56 17.95
C ASN A 359 7.80 -18.81 16.71
N CYS A 360 8.38 -18.73 15.51
CA CYS A 360 7.67 -18.96 14.25
C CYS A 360 7.75 -20.44 13.85
N ILE A 361 6.82 -20.86 12.98
CA ILE A 361 6.87 -22.16 12.33
C ILE A 361 7.14 -21.92 10.85
N ILE A 362 8.18 -22.56 10.32
CA ILE A 362 8.61 -22.42 8.93
C ILE A 362 8.38 -23.77 8.25
N TYR A 363 7.51 -23.80 7.24
CA TYR A 363 7.10 -25.04 6.60
C TYR A 363 6.95 -24.88 5.08
N PRO A 364 7.07 -25.99 4.33
CA PRO A 364 6.87 -25.96 2.89
C PRO A 364 5.39 -25.74 2.55
N ALA A 365 5.12 -24.95 1.50
CA ALA A 365 3.78 -24.80 0.96
C ALA A 365 3.29 -26.09 0.26
N VAL A 366 1.99 -26.15 -0.04
CA VAL A 366 1.42 -27.27 -0.82
C VAL A 366 2.06 -27.31 -2.20
N GLY A 367 2.53 -28.49 -2.63
CA GLY A 367 3.21 -28.67 -3.91
C GLY A 367 4.72 -28.37 -3.90
N PHE A 368 5.30 -28.12 -2.71
CA PHE A 368 6.73 -27.95 -2.57
C PHE A 368 7.49 -29.27 -2.80
N HIS A 369 8.51 -29.23 -3.65
CA HIS A 369 9.37 -30.38 -3.91
C HIS A 369 10.49 -30.44 -2.87
N THR A 370 10.71 -31.61 -2.26
CA THR A 370 11.75 -31.81 -1.23
C THR A 370 13.18 -31.58 -1.73
N SER A 371 13.40 -31.62 -3.04
CA SER A 371 14.66 -31.26 -3.70
C SER A 371 14.90 -29.76 -3.81
N THR A 372 13.90 -28.91 -3.57
CA THR A 372 14.03 -27.45 -3.61
C THR A 372 14.95 -26.98 -2.50
N GLN A 373 16.03 -26.28 -2.87
CA GLN A 373 16.99 -25.74 -1.92
C GLN A 373 16.40 -24.53 -1.20
N THR A 374 16.39 -24.59 0.14
CA THR A 374 15.92 -23.49 1.01
C THR A 374 17.03 -23.10 1.98
N TYR A 375 17.18 -21.80 2.18
CA TYR A 375 18.18 -21.18 3.06
C TYR A 375 17.46 -20.24 4.03
N LEU A 376 18.03 -20.05 5.23
CA LEU A 376 17.56 -19.06 6.21
C LEU A 376 17.54 -17.66 5.62
N GLY A 377 18.52 -17.35 4.76
CA GLY A 377 18.56 -16.11 4.04
C GLY A 377 19.89 -15.87 3.33
N ARG A 378 20.05 -14.66 2.83
CA ARG A 378 21.29 -14.16 2.25
C ARG A 378 21.54 -12.70 2.61
N PRO A 379 22.80 -12.28 2.82
CA PRO A 379 23.11 -10.95 3.30
C PRO A 379 23.11 -9.94 2.16
N TRP A 380 21.98 -9.26 1.96
CA TRP A 380 21.89 -8.16 0.99
C TRP A 380 22.70 -6.94 1.43
N GLY A 381 22.72 -6.67 2.74
CA GLY A 381 23.53 -5.63 3.36
C GLY A 381 24.90 -6.12 3.81
N ARG A 382 25.92 -5.25 3.73
CA ARG A 382 27.30 -5.56 4.17
C ARG A 382 27.41 -5.89 5.66
N SER A 383 26.46 -5.41 6.47
CA SER A 383 26.37 -5.65 7.91
C SER A 383 25.06 -6.34 8.30
N THR A 384 24.48 -7.14 7.40
CA THR A 384 23.23 -7.91 7.63
C THR A 384 23.12 -8.44 9.05
N ARG A 385 21.98 -8.20 9.71
CA ARG A 385 21.71 -8.69 11.06
C ARG A 385 20.37 -9.40 11.15
N VAL A 386 20.43 -10.69 11.45
CA VAL A 386 19.26 -11.58 11.54
C VAL A 386 19.43 -12.55 12.70
N ALA A 387 18.37 -12.81 13.45
CA ALA A 387 18.31 -13.90 14.42
C ALA A 387 17.06 -14.78 14.24
N PHE A 388 17.26 -16.10 14.21
CA PHE A 388 16.20 -17.11 14.29
C PHE A 388 16.20 -17.71 15.70
N ILE A 389 15.16 -17.43 16.49
CA ILE A 389 15.05 -17.76 17.92
C ILE A 389 13.82 -18.64 18.19
N SER A 390 14.03 -19.83 18.76
CA SER A 390 12.96 -20.74 19.20
C SER A 390 11.95 -21.09 18.10
N ASN A 391 12.40 -21.23 16.85
CA ASN A 391 11.53 -21.57 15.72
C ASN A 391 11.43 -23.09 15.51
N GLN A 392 10.36 -23.50 14.83
CA GLN A 392 10.20 -24.86 14.34
C GLN A 392 10.40 -24.89 12.81
N PHE A 393 11.48 -25.51 12.34
CA PHE A 393 11.77 -25.71 10.93
C PHE A 393 11.20 -27.05 10.43
N ASN A 394 9.99 -27.02 9.88
CA ASN A 394 9.35 -28.16 9.22
C ASN A 394 9.72 -28.29 7.73
N VAL A 395 10.54 -27.36 7.20
CA VAL A 395 11.21 -27.45 5.90
C VAL A 395 12.69 -27.77 6.11
N MET A 396 13.29 -28.51 5.18
CA MET A 396 14.73 -28.75 5.20
C MET A 396 15.48 -27.46 4.84
N ILE A 397 16.24 -26.94 5.79
CA ILE A 397 17.22 -25.88 5.54
C ILE A 397 18.52 -26.56 5.08
N GLN A 398 19.09 -26.08 3.98
CA GLN A 398 20.35 -26.62 3.47
C GLN A 398 21.45 -26.57 4.55
N PRO A 399 22.36 -27.56 4.66
CA PRO A 399 23.38 -27.57 5.70
C PRO A 399 24.17 -26.25 5.83
N PRO A 400 24.60 -25.59 4.72
CA PRO A 400 25.21 -24.26 4.78
C PRO A 400 24.39 -23.20 5.54
N GLY A 401 23.05 -23.34 5.55
CA GLY A 401 22.08 -22.47 6.22
C GLY A 401 21.89 -21.12 5.54
N TRP A 402 22.98 -20.47 5.19
CA TRP A 402 23.02 -19.14 4.60
C TRP A 402 23.63 -19.20 3.20
N LEU A 403 23.04 -18.43 2.29
CA LEU A 403 23.49 -18.33 0.90
C LEU A 403 24.30 -17.03 0.72
N SER A 404 25.42 -17.10 -0.01
CA SER A 404 26.22 -15.90 -0.32
C SER A 404 25.45 -14.99 -1.27
N TRP A 405 25.46 -13.69 -0.99
CA TRP A 405 24.96 -12.68 -1.93
C TRP A 405 26.04 -12.33 -2.96
N ASN A 406 27.16 -11.77 -2.49
CA ASN A 406 28.35 -11.44 -3.27
C ASN A 406 29.62 -11.67 -2.43
N GLY A 407 30.12 -12.89 -2.40
CA GLY A 407 31.32 -13.27 -1.63
C GLY A 407 31.06 -13.50 -0.13
N ILE A 408 32.14 -13.58 0.65
CA ILE A 408 32.06 -13.83 2.10
C ILE A 408 31.88 -12.48 2.82
N PRO A 409 30.76 -12.27 3.52
CA PRO A 409 30.51 -11.00 4.18
C PRO A 409 31.23 -10.97 5.55
N SER A 410 31.99 -9.90 5.80
CA SER A 410 32.87 -9.82 6.98
C SER A 410 32.23 -9.22 8.24
N GLN A 411 31.08 -8.56 8.13
CA GLN A 411 30.47 -7.77 9.23
C GLN A 411 29.02 -8.15 9.53
N VAL A 412 28.62 -9.37 9.21
CA VAL A 412 27.26 -9.86 9.44
C VAL A 412 27.08 -10.40 10.85
N TYR A 413 25.83 -10.42 11.31
CA TYR A 413 25.41 -11.08 12.54
C TYR A 413 24.22 -11.98 12.20
N LEU A 414 24.49 -13.27 12.07
CA LEU A 414 23.55 -14.28 11.60
C LEU A 414 23.43 -15.35 12.68
N GLY A 415 22.42 -15.20 13.54
CA GLY A 415 22.27 -15.98 14.76
C GLY A 415 21.16 -17.01 14.70
N GLU A 416 21.40 -18.17 15.29
CA GLU A 416 20.38 -19.20 15.54
C GLU A 416 20.37 -19.55 17.04
N PHE A 417 19.18 -19.64 17.66
CA PHE A 417 19.01 -20.01 19.06
C PHE A 417 17.83 -20.95 19.23
N ASN A 418 18.05 -22.11 19.86
CA ASN A 418 16.98 -23.03 20.29
C ASN A 418 15.95 -23.39 19.20
N ASN A 419 16.36 -23.42 17.93
CA ASN A 419 15.48 -23.85 16.85
C ASN A 419 15.37 -25.38 16.85
N THR A 420 14.22 -25.91 16.42
CA THR A 420 13.91 -27.35 16.38
C THR A 420 13.37 -27.76 15.01
N GLY A 421 13.27 -29.06 14.74
CA GLY A 421 12.76 -29.60 13.47
C GLY A 421 13.85 -29.94 12.45
N LEU A 422 13.42 -30.34 11.26
CA LEU A 422 14.25 -30.91 10.20
C LEU A 422 15.40 -29.98 9.77
N GLY A 423 15.13 -28.68 9.67
CA GLY A 423 16.12 -27.67 9.26
C GLY A 423 16.98 -27.09 10.38
N ALA A 424 16.82 -27.54 11.62
CA ALA A 424 17.44 -26.89 12.79
C ALA A 424 18.90 -27.23 13.04
N SER A 425 19.40 -28.34 12.50
CA SER A 425 20.80 -28.72 12.70
C SER A 425 21.71 -27.63 12.13
N MET A 426 22.59 -27.11 12.99
CA MET A 426 23.65 -26.18 12.59
C MET A 426 24.92 -26.90 12.09
N THR A 427 24.93 -28.24 12.05
CA THR A 427 26.04 -28.99 11.47
C THR A 427 26.17 -28.67 9.98
N GLY A 428 27.35 -28.23 9.56
CA GLY A 428 27.62 -27.86 8.17
C GLY A 428 27.22 -26.44 7.79
N ARG A 429 26.81 -25.59 8.74
CA ARG A 429 26.63 -24.15 8.51
C ARG A 429 27.92 -23.53 7.97
N VAL A 430 27.78 -22.51 7.11
CA VAL A 430 28.94 -21.78 6.58
C VAL A 430 29.79 -21.20 7.71
N ALA A 431 31.11 -21.31 7.58
CA ALA A 431 32.08 -20.85 8.58
C ALA A 431 32.37 -19.34 8.50
N TRP A 432 31.35 -18.52 8.20
CA TRP A 432 31.51 -17.07 8.18
C TRP A 432 31.62 -16.54 9.61
N PRO A 433 32.53 -15.59 9.92
CA PRO A 433 32.71 -15.07 11.29
C PRO A 433 31.43 -14.54 11.96
N GLY A 434 30.46 -14.11 11.16
CA GLY A 434 29.18 -13.61 11.64
C GLY A 434 28.10 -14.65 11.89
N VAL A 435 28.28 -15.89 11.44
CA VAL A 435 27.34 -17.01 11.67
C VAL A 435 27.64 -17.64 13.01
N LYS A 436 26.63 -17.71 13.89
CA LYS A 436 26.82 -18.18 15.27
C LYS A 436 25.62 -18.91 15.83
N SER A 437 25.90 -19.93 16.64
CA SER A 437 24.94 -20.42 17.63
C SER A 437 24.93 -19.41 18.78
N LEU A 438 23.78 -18.78 19.01
CA LEU A 438 23.66 -17.74 20.02
C LEU A 438 23.67 -18.34 21.43
N THR A 439 24.23 -17.63 22.38
CA THR A 439 23.95 -17.83 23.80
C THR A 439 22.58 -17.25 24.17
N GLN A 440 22.05 -17.62 25.34
CA GLN A 440 20.78 -17.04 25.82
C GLN A 440 20.85 -15.51 25.96
N ALA A 441 21.96 -14.97 26.42
CA ALA A 441 22.15 -13.52 26.54
C ALA A 441 22.20 -12.83 25.16
N GLU A 442 22.90 -13.41 24.18
CA GLU A 442 22.92 -12.89 22.81
C GLU A 442 21.54 -12.97 22.14
N ALA A 443 20.81 -14.07 22.36
CA ALA A 443 19.44 -14.21 21.88
C ALA A 443 18.49 -13.18 22.53
N TYR A 444 18.63 -12.91 23.83
CA TYR A 444 17.84 -11.87 24.53
C TYR A 444 18.05 -10.49 23.91
N ASN A 445 19.28 -10.15 23.51
CA ASN A 445 19.61 -8.87 22.85
C ASN A 445 18.91 -8.67 21.48
N MET A 446 18.37 -9.73 20.91
CA MET A 446 17.63 -9.71 19.65
C MET A 446 16.10 -9.68 19.87
N THR A 447 15.61 -9.64 21.11
CA THR A 447 14.18 -9.62 21.42
C THR A 447 13.57 -8.21 21.35
N ALA A 448 12.24 -8.11 21.46
CA ALA A 448 11.53 -6.83 21.43
C ALA A 448 12.02 -5.85 22.50
N ASP A 449 12.28 -6.34 23.72
CA ASP A 449 12.72 -5.52 24.86
C ASP A 449 13.98 -4.71 24.55
N VAL A 450 14.92 -5.30 23.80
CA VAL A 450 16.19 -4.66 23.45
C VAL A 450 16.15 -3.99 22.08
N MET A 451 15.62 -4.66 21.06
CA MET A 451 15.65 -4.16 19.68
C MET A 451 14.74 -2.93 19.49
N PHE A 452 13.60 -2.89 20.19
CA PHE A 452 12.71 -1.71 20.15
C PHE A 452 13.03 -0.71 21.27
N GLY A 453 13.48 -1.17 22.44
CA GLY A 453 13.77 -0.35 23.61
C GLY A 453 12.50 0.18 24.29
N ASP A 454 11.76 1.06 23.62
CA ASP A 454 10.44 1.50 24.07
C ASP A 454 9.33 0.62 23.48
N LEU A 455 8.55 -0.03 24.34
CA LEU A 455 7.44 -0.90 23.98
C LEU A 455 6.06 -0.24 24.16
N SER A 456 6.02 1.05 24.54
CA SER A 456 4.77 1.78 24.79
C SER A 456 3.81 1.77 23.59
N TRP A 457 4.33 1.81 22.36
CA TRP A 457 3.56 1.73 21.12
C TRP A 457 2.93 0.35 20.90
N LEU A 458 3.62 -0.74 21.26
CA LEU A 458 3.05 -2.10 21.24
C LEU A 458 1.95 -2.24 22.27
N HIS A 459 2.16 -1.75 23.50
CA HIS A 459 1.10 -1.72 24.52
C HIS A 459 -0.16 -0.98 24.05
N LYS A 460 0.01 0.19 23.40
CA LYS A 460 -1.10 0.98 22.86
C LYS A 460 -1.86 0.27 21.73
N SER A 461 -1.16 -0.55 20.94
CA SER A 461 -1.78 -1.33 19.86
C SER A 461 -2.72 -2.44 20.36
N ARG A 462 -2.63 -2.83 21.64
CA ARG A 462 -3.34 -3.95 22.27
C ARG A 462 -3.07 -5.32 21.63
N VAL A 463 -2.07 -5.43 20.77
CA VAL A 463 -1.63 -6.69 20.17
C VAL A 463 -0.78 -7.47 21.19
N PRO A 464 -1.00 -8.78 21.37
CA PRO A 464 -0.15 -9.62 22.21
C PRO A 464 1.29 -9.68 21.68
N TYR A 465 2.28 -9.62 22.57
CA TYR A 465 3.68 -9.75 22.21
C TYR A 465 4.51 -10.33 23.35
N LEU A 466 5.62 -10.99 23.00
CA LEU A 466 6.66 -11.33 23.95
C LEU A 466 7.70 -10.23 23.99
N ARG A 467 8.08 -9.85 25.22
CA ARG A 467 9.16 -8.89 25.44
C ARG A 467 10.53 -9.52 25.18
N GLY A 468 10.77 -10.67 25.78
CA GLY A 468 12.06 -11.37 25.81
C GLY A 468 12.01 -12.81 25.29
N LEU A 469 12.90 -13.65 25.82
CA LEU A 469 12.89 -15.11 25.64
C LEU A 469 11.91 -15.73 26.66
N GLN A 470 11.17 -16.77 26.26
CA GLN A 470 10.32 -17.56 27.16
C GLN A 470 11.03 -18.80 27.69
#